data_AF-A0A7V4FZJ5-F1
#
_entry.id   AF-A0A7V4FZJ5-F1
#
_cell.length_a   1.000
_cell.length_b   1.000
_cell.length_c   1.000
_cell.angle_alpha   90.00
_cell.angle_beta   90.00
_cell.angle_gamma   90.00
#
_symmetry.space_group_name_H-M   'P 1'
#
loop_
_entity.id
_entity.type
_entity.pdbx_description
1 polymer ?
#
loop_
_entity_poly.entity_id
_entity_poly.type
_entity_poly.pdbx_seq_one_letter_code
_entity_poly.pdbx_strand_id
1 'polypeptide(L)'
;MEAPKPGAPTVSQDDRGGDADFRAAAKKVFAPDQAAARAALESFLVTHPGHRLQTAALVLLARVQLASNDLAGAKTSLERVGSSPSPDVIFLSGLLAGRQGQHKRAVELLQPFLAEKPPLVGGQTDPDAGHLLHAAMAESLATTDPVAAIEQWDQYRSLDETREHERAYARHRAGQVAERTPGEVALNALAKPCSPFVRALLGPRAVAALRARGDE
;
A
#
# COMPACT_ATOMS: atom_id res chain seq x y z
N MET A 1 27.07 -54.81 -11.39
CA MET A 1 26.53 -53.76 -12.29
C MET A 1 25.49 -53.00 -11.50
N GLU A 2 25.87 -51.89 -10.87
CA GLU A 2 24.92 -50.98 -10.22
C GLU A 2 24.45 -49.94 -11.25
N ALA A 3 23.14 -49.75 -11.33
CA ALA A 3 22.54 -48.73 -12.17
C ALA A 3 22.75 -47.33 -11.54
N PRO A 4 23.03 -46.28 -12.33
CA PRO A 4 23.19 -44.94 -11.80
C PRO A 4 21.83 -44.39 -11.30
N LYS A 5 21.83 -43.86 -10.07
CA LYS A 5 20.71 -43.10 -9.51
C LYS A 5 20.41 -41.86 -10.39
N PRO A 6 19.14 -41.55 -10.68
CA PRO A 6 18.79 -40.33 -11.40
C PRO A 6 19.21 -39.11 -10.56
N GLY A 7 19.99 -38.23 -11.18
CA GLY A 7 20.53 -37.03 -10.55
C GLY A 7 19.42 -36.11 -10.06
N ALA A 8 19.56 -35.63 -8.83
CA ALA A 8 18.76 -34.51 -8.34
C ALA A 8 18.95 -33.31 -9.29
N PRO A 9 17.90 -32.53 -9.58
CA PRO A 9 18.02 -31.36 -10.44
C PRO A 9 19.05 -30.42 -9.80
N THR A 10 20.14 -30.20 -10.52
CA THR A 10 21.13 -29.21 -10.15
C THR A 10 20.42 -27.86 -10.21
N VAL A 11 20.17 -27.24 -9.06
CA VAL A 11 19.70 -25.86 -8.98
C VAL A 11 20.83 -25.01 -9.57
N SER A 12 20.77 -24.76 -10.87
CA SER A 12 21.76 -23.96 -11.56
C SER A 12 21.61 -22.53 -11.04
N GLN A 13 22.58 -22.09 -10.23
CA GLN A 13 22.65 -20.72 -9.69
C GLN A 13 22.72 -19.64 -10.79
N ASP A 14 22.89 -20.06 -12.06
CA ASP A 14 23.02 -19.24 -13.26
C ASP A 14 21.92 -19.54 -14.30
N ASP A 15 20.66 -19.63 -13.85
CA ASP A 15 19.53 -19.67 -14.80
C ASP A 15 19.28 -18.29 -15.43
N ARG A 16 20.13 -17.95 -16.40
CA ARG A 16 20.02 -16.71 -17.19
C ARG A 16 18.68 -16.59 -17.91
N GLY A 17 18.03 -17.73 -18.21
CA GLY A 17 16.69 -17.79 -18.77
C GLY A 17 15.65 -17.31 -17.76
N GLY A 18 15.66 -17.90 -16.55
CA GLY A 18 14.81 -17.49 -15.43
C GLY A 18 14.97 -16.01 -15.07
N ASP A 19 16.21 -15.51 -15.00
CA ASP A 19 16.45 -14.08 -14.78
C ASP A 19 15.86 -13.18 -15.89
N ALA A 20 15.91 -13.62 -17.16
CA ALA A 20 15.34 -12.87 -18.27
C ALA A 20 13.80 -12.87 -18.24
N ASP A 21 13.19 -14.01 -17.95
CA ASP A 21 11.75 -14.16 -17.80
C ASP A 21 11.23 -13.32 -16.63
N PHE A 22 11.91 -13.34 -15.49
CA PHE A 22 11.58 -12.48 -14.36
C PHE A 22 11.64 -11.00 -14.73
N ARG A 23 12.72 -10.54 -15.39
CA ARG A 23 12.83 -9.13 -15.82
C ARG A 23 11.72 -8.75 -16.79
N ALA A 24 11.33 -9.65 -17.68
CA ALA A 24 10.23 -9.42 -18.61
C ALA A 24 8.87 -9.34 -17.89
N ALA A 25 8.64 -10.17 -16.87
CA ALA A 25 7.44 -10.13 -16.04
C ALA A 25 7.39 -8.87 -15.17
N ALA A 26 8.48 -8.53 -14.47
CA ALA A 26 8.57 -7.38 -13.58
C ALA A 26 8.30 -6.05 -14.30
N LYS A 27 8.76 -5.91 -15.55
CA LYS A 27 8.47 -4.72 -16.39
C LYS A 27 6.97 -4.48 -16.64
N LYS A 28 6.13 -5.51 -16.55
CA LYS A 28 4.68 -5.40 -16.79
C LYS A 28 3.91 -4.95 -15.56
N VAL A 29 4.46 -5.10 -14.35
CA VAL A 29 3.73 -4.89 -13.08
C VAL A 29 3.16 -3.48 -12.94
N PHE A 30 3.93 -2.48 -13.35
CA PHE A 30 3.53 -1.07 -13.29
C PHE A 30 2.97 -0.55 -14.62
N ALA A 31 2.76 -1.44 -15.60
CA ALA A 31 2.04 -1.11 -16.82
C ALA A 31 0.52 -1.17 -16.57
N PRO A 32 -0.29 -0.50 -17.41
CA PRO A 32 -1.76 -0.53 -17.25
C PRO A 32 -2.38 -1.94 -17.32
N ASP A 33 -1.74 -2.88 -18.02
CA ASP A 33 -2.24 -4.24 -18.21
C ASP A 33 -1.89 -5.17 -17.03
N GLN A 34 -2.70 -5.09 -15.99
CA GLN A 34 -2.56 -5.90 -14.78
C GLN A 34 -2.78 -7.39 -15.05
N ALA A 35 -3.62 -7.75 -16.03
CA ALA A 35 -3.86 -9.15 -16.40
C ALA A 35 -2.62 -9.78 -17.04
N ALA A 36 -1.96 -9.06 -17.95
CA ALA A 36 -0.70 -9.51 -18.55
C ALA A 36 0.44 -9.59 -17.52
N ALA A 37 0.49 -8.67 -16.56
CA ALA A 37 1.47 -8.70 -15.47
C ALA A 37 1.28 -9.94 -14.59
N ARG A 38 0.05 -10.20 -14.16
CA ARG A 38 -0.34 -11.38 -13.38
C ARG A 38 0.06 -12.66 -14.10
N ALA A 39 -0.38 -12.83 -15.35
CA ALA A 39 -0.10 -14.03 -16.14
C ALA A 39 1.40 -14.26 -16.32
N ALA A 40 2.20 -13.21 -16.54
CA ALA A 40 3.65 -13.32 -16.69
C ALA A 40 4.33 -13.78 -15.40
N LEU A 41 3.92 -13.26 -14.24
CA LEU A 41 4.47 -13.65 -12.94
C LEU A 41 4.05 -15.07 -12.55
N GLU A 42 2.80 -15.45 -12.78
CA GLU A 42 2.32 -16.83 -12.57
C GLU A 42 3.07 -17.82 -13.46
N SER A 43 3.26 -17.48 -14.75
CA SER A 43 4.06 -18.30 -15.68
C SER A 43 5.50 -18.46 -15.20
N PHE A 44 6.14 -17.38 -14.72
CA PHE A 44 7.49 -17.44 -14.16
C PHE A 44 7.55 -18.40 -12.96
N LEU A 45 6.61 -18.28 -12.02
CA LEU A 45 6.55 -19.11 -10.81
C LEU A 45 6.31 -20.60 -11.10
N VAL A 46 5.62 -20.91 -12.21
CA VAL A 46 5.39 -22.30 -12.67
C VAL A 46 6.61 -22.85 -13.41
N THR A 47 7.21 -22.04 -14.28
CA THR A 47 8.33 -22.47 -15.15
C THR A 47 9.63 -22.64 -14.36
N HIS A 48 9.82 -21.80 -13.33
CA HIS A 48 11.06 -21.68 -12.57
C HIS A 48 10.87 -21.96 -11.07
N PRO A 49 10.40 -23.16 -10.68
CA PRO A 49 10.18 -23.49 -9.27
C PRO A 49 11.52 -23.49 -8.50
N GLY A 50 11.58 -22.79 -7.37
CA GLY A 50 12.79 -22.69 -6.54
C GLY A 50 13.84 -21.71 -7.06
N HIS A 51 13.53 -20.92 -8.11
CA HIS A 51 14.44 -19.90 -8.61
C HIS A 51 14.71 -18.82 -7.54
N ARG A 52 15.92 -18.25 -7.54
CA ARG A 52 16.34 -17.24 -6.55
C ARG A 52 15.44 -15.98 -6.48
N LEU A 53 14.73 -15.68 -7.58
CA LEU A 53 13.80 -14.55 -7.71
C LEU A 53 12.34 -14.94 -7.41
N GLN A 54 12.07 -16.16 -6.95
CA GLN A 54 10.73 -16.62 -6.63
C GLN A 54 10.04 -15.72 -5.60
N THR A 55 10.75 -15.32 -4.54
CA THR A 55 10.21 -14.40 -3.52
C THR A 55 9.85 -13.05 -4.11
N ALA A 56 10.74 -12.46 -4.93
CA ALA A 56 10.46 -11.18 -5.58
C ALA A 56 9.25 -11.28 -6.52
N ALA A 57 9.11 -12.40 -7.24
CA ALA A 57 7.95 -12.64 -8.11
C ALA A 57 6.64 -12.79 -7.32
N LEU A 58 6.67 -13.45 -6.16
CA LEU A 58 5.50 -13.54 -5.27
C LEU A 58 5.08 -12.17 -4.70
N VAL A 59 6.04 -11.34 -4.30
CA VAL A 59 5.78 -9.97 -3.84
C VAL A 59 5.17 -9.11 -4.95
N LEU A 60 5.74 -9.15 -6.15
CA LEU A 60 5.20 -8.43 -7.30
C LEU A 60 3.80 -8.95 -7.68
N LEU A 61 3.56 -10.25 -7.57
CA LEU A 61 2.25 -10.84 -7.83
C LEU A 61 1.22 -10.34 -6.81
N ALA A 62 1.58 -10.29 -5.53
CA ALA A 62 0.72 -9.73 -4.49
C ALA A 62 0.38 -8.27 -4.77
N ARG A 63 1.34 -7.47 -5.25
CA ARG A 63 1.11 -6.07 -5.63
C ARG A 63 0.13 -5.92 -6.80
N VAL A 64 0.25 -6.76 -7.83
CA VAL A 64 -0.69 -6.80 -8.96
C VAL A 64 -2.08 -7.22 -8.49
N GLN A 65 -2.16 -8.24 -7.65
CA GLN A 65 -3.43 -8.73 -7.09
C GLN A 65 -4.11 -7.66 -6.23
N LEU A 66 -3.36 -6.90 -5.43
CA LEU A 66 -3.89 -5.74 -4.69
C LEU A 66 -4.43 -4.66 -5.64
N ALA A 67 -3.73 -4.34 -6.72
CA ALA A 67 -4.19 -3.39 -7.72
C ALA A 67 -5.50 -3.81 -8.38
N SER A 68 -5.67 -5.12 -8.63
CA SER A 68 -6.89 -5.69 -9.20
C SER A 68 -7.96 -6.04 -8.15
N ASN A 69 -7.79 -5.64 -6.89
CA ASN A 69 -8.68 -5.96 -5.76
C ASN A 69 -8.88 -7.47 -5.49
N ASP A 70 -7.93 -8.31 -5.91
CA ASP A 70 -7.87 -9.74 -5.59
C ASP A 70 -7.20 -9.94 -4.22
N LEU A 71 -7.93 -9.62 -3.15
CA LEU A 71 -7.41 -9.67 -1.78
C LEU A 71 -7.05 -11.08 -1.32
N ALA A 72 -7.78 -12.09 -1.80
CA ALA A 72 -7.51 -13.49 -1.48
C ALA A 72 -6.21 -13.95 -2.16
N GLY A 73 -6.04 -13.67 -3.45
CA GLY A 73 -4.82 -13.95 -4.18
C GLY A 73 -3.61 -13.25 -3.56
N ALA A 74 -3.73 -11.95 -3.25
CA ALA A 74 -2.67 -11.18 -2.61
C ALA A 74 -2.23 -11.80 -1.28
N LYS A 75 -3.19 -12.21 -0.45
CA LYS A 75 -2.93 -12.90 0.82
C LYS A 75 -2.12 -14.19 0.59
N THR A 76 -2.60 -15.05 -0.31
CA THR A 76 -1.93 -16.31 -0.64
C THR A 76 -0.50 -16.09 -1.16
N SER A 77 -0.30 -15.09 -2.01
CA SER A 77 1.04 -14.76 -2.54
C SER A 77 2.00 -14.30 -1.44
N LEU A 78 1.54 -13.45 -0.51
CA LEU A 78 2.36 -12.98 0.61
C LEU A 78 2.67 -14.10 1.61
N GLU A 79 1.71 -14.97 1.92
CA GLU A 79 1.93 -16.12 2.82
C GLU A 79 2.97 -17.11 2.27
N ARG A 80 3.09 -17.22 0.93
CA ARG A 80 4.09 -18.07 0.26
C ARG A 80 5.51 -17.53 0.34
N VAL A 81 5.72 -16.26 0.69
CA VAL A 81 7.08 -15.68 0.82
C VAL A 81 7.83 -16.25 2.04
N GLY A 82 7.10 -16.67 3.08
CA GLY A 82 7.67 -17.30 4.27
C GLY A 82 7.74 -16.38 5.51
N SER A 83 8.43 -16.85 6.55
CA SER A 83 8.22 -16.40 7.93
C SER A 83 9.04 -15.19 8.38
N SER A 84 10.01 -14.72 7.59
CA SER A 84 10.79 -13.51 7.91
C SER A 84 10.38 -12.39 6.96
N PRO A 85 9.43 -11.52 7.36
CA PRO A 85 8.86 -10.56 6.43
C PRO A 85 9.86 -9.44 6.16
N SER A 86 10.31 -9.33 4.91
CA SER A 86 11.05 -8.17 4.41
C SER A 86 10.17 -6.91 4.41
N PRO A 87 10.76 -5.70 4.37
CA PRO A 87 9.99 -4.45 4.43
C PRO A 87 8.86 -4.35 3.38
N ASP A 88 9.06 -4.85 2.17
CA ASP A 88 8.04 -4.89 1.12
C ASP A 88 6.87 -5.84 1.45
N VAL A 89 7.14 -7.00 2.06
CA VAL A 89 6.10 -7.91 2.56
C VAL A 89 5.30 -7.26 3.69
N ILE A 90 5.96 -6.57 4.62
CA ILE A 90 5.29 -5.82 5.70
C ILE A 90 4.39 -4.72 5.11
N PHE A 91 4.93 -3.94 4.17
CA PHE A 91 4.22 -2.87 3.50
C PHE A 91 2.97 -3.38 2.76
N LEU A 92 3.10 -4.39 1.89
CA LEU A 92 1.95 -4.94 1.16
C LEU A 92 0.95 -5.63 2.10
N SER A 93 1.41 -6.25 3.19
CA SER A 93 0.52 -6.81 4.21
C SER A 93 -0.29 -5.72 4.92
N GLY A 94 0.31 -4.54 5.15
CA GLY A 94 -0.37 -3.37 5.69
C GLY A 94 -1.45 -2.84 4.75
N LEU A 95 -1.14 -2.71 3.46
CA LEU A 95 -2.12 -2.33 2.42
C LEU A 95 -3.27 -3.34 2.34
N LEU A 96 -2.95 -4.64 2.34
CA LEU A 96 -3.94 -5.73 2.35
C LEU A 96 -4.84 -5.66 3.58
N ALA A 97 -4.27 -5.49 4.78
CA ALA A 97 -5.02 -5.34 6.02
C ALA A 97 -6.00 -4.17 5.96
N GLY A 98 -5.57 -3.02 5.41
CA GLY A 98 -6.42 -1.85 5.19
C GLY A 98 -7.61 -2.18 4.29
N ARG A 99 -7.36 -2.82 3.14
CA ARG A 99 -8.41 -3.26 2.20
C ARG A 99 -9.37 -4.28 2.77
N GLN A 100 -8.94 -5.07 3.76
CA GLN A 100 -9.77 -6.04 4.48
C GLN A 100 -10.54 -5.43 5.67
N GLY A 101 -10.42 -4.12 5.91
CA GLY A 101 -11.06 -3.45 7.05
C GLY A 101 -10.35 -3.68 8.38
N GLN A 102 -9.16 -4.28 8.38
CA GLN A 102 -8.34 -4.51 9.58
C GLN A 102 -7.52 -3.25 9.89
N HIS A 103 -8.22 -2.13 10.10
CA HIS A 103 -7.63 -0.79 10.16
C HIS A 103 -6.53 -0.64 11.20
N LYS A 104 -6.74 -1.17 12.41
CA LYS A 104 -5.71 -1.14 13.47
C LYS A 104 -4.42 -1.85 13.01
N ARG A 105 -4.57 -3.01 12.37
CA ARG A 105 -3.43 -3.79 11.87
C ARG A 105 -2.74 -3.09 10.71
N ALA A 106 -3.50 -2.44 9.83
CA ALA A 106 -2.96 -1.63 8.74
C ALA A 106 -2.07 -0.50 9.27
N VAL A 107 -2.56 0.25 10.27
CA VAL A 107 -1.79 1.32 10.94
C VAL A 107 -0.51 0.77 11.55
N GLU A 108 -0.58 -0.32 12.32
CA GLU A 108 0.60 -0.94 12.94
C GLU A 108 1.68 -1.32 11.91
N LEU A 109 1.28 -1.85 10.76
CA LEU A 109 2.20 -2.31 9.72
C LEU A 109 2.75 -1.17 8.86
N LEU A 110 1.95 -0.12 8.61
CA LEU A 110 2.29 0.95 7.68
C LEU A 110 2.98 2.14 8.36
N GLN A 111 2.77 2.35 9.66
CA GLN A 111 3.34 3.47 10.40
C GLN A 111 4.86 3.65 10.26
N PRO A 112 5.70 2.59 10.25
CA PRO A 112 7.15 2.74 10.07
C PRO A 112 7.52 3.45 8.76
N PHE A 113 6.73 3.25 7.70
CA PHE A 113 6.98 3.81 6.38
C PHE A 113 6.54 5.27 6.23
N LEU A 114 5.91 5.88 7.24
CA LEU A 114 5.62 7.31 7.24
C LEU A 114 6.84 8.17 7.57
N ALA A 115 7.74 7.65 8.41
CA ALA A 115 9.00 8.32 8.75
C ALA A 115 10.10 8.00 7.74
N GLU A 116 10.03 6.82 7.15
CA GLU A 116 10.92 6.34 6.09
C GLU A 116 10.30 6.58 4.71
N LYS A 117 10.97 6.13 3.66
CA LYS A 117 10.37 6.05 2.32
C LYS A 117 9.70 4.69 2.14
N PRO A 118 8.64 4.56 1.31
CA PRO A 118 8.11 3.25 0.95
C PRO A 118 9.22 2.32 0.40
N PRO A 119 9.17 1.02 0.71
CA PRO A 119 10.21 0.09 0.32
C PRO A 119 10.16 -0.20 -1.18
N LEU A 120 11.25 -0.77 -1.72
CA LEU A 120 11.23 -1.37 -3.05
C LEU A 120 10.38 -2.64 -3.02
N VAL A 121 9.38 -2.74 -3.90
CA VAL A 121 8.46 -3.87 -3.98
C VAL A 121 9.06 -4.92 -4.92
N GLY A 122 9.47 -6.08 -4.39
CA GLY A 122 10.12 -7.11 -5.19
C GLY A 122 11.41 -6.61 -5.88
N GLY A 123 12.12 -5.68 -5.23
CA GLY A 123 13.31 -5.03 -5.75
C GLY A 123 13.06 -3.95 -6.81
N GLN A 124 11.81 -3.54 -7.03
CA GLN A 124 11.44 -2.48 -7.98
C GLN A 124 10.89 -1.25 -7.24
N THR A 125 11.12 -0.06 -7.81
CA THR A 125 10.42 1.15 -7.34
C THR A 125 8.97 1.09 -7.81
N ASP A 126 8.05 1.11 -6.85
CA ASP A 126 6.62 1.22 -7.14
C ASP A 126 6.23 2.72 -7.16
N PRO A 127 5.84 3.26 -8.32
CA PRO A 127 5.54 4.69 -8.47
C PRO A 127 4.35 5.13 -7.61
N ASP A 128 3.42 4.21 -7.32
CA ASP A 128 2.23 4.53 -6.53
C ASP A 128 2.43 4.31 -5.03
N ALA A 129 3.61 3.87 -4.58
CA ALA A 129 3.79 3.43 -3.19
C ALA A 129 3.49 4.53 -2.16
N GLY A 130 3.86 5.78 -2.45
CA GLY A 130 3.52 6.92 -1.61
C GLY A 130 2.02 7.17 -1.54
N HIS A 131 1.34 7.17 -2.70
CA HIS A 131 -0.11 7.31 -2.79
C HIS A 131 -0.83 6.18 -2.04
N LEU A 132 -0.39 4.94 -2.22
CA LEU A 132 -0.96 3.77 -1.55
C LEU A 132 -0.79 3.84 -0.03
N LEU A 133 0.39 4.23 0.45
CA LEU A 133 0.68 4.39 1.86
C LEU A 133 -0.27 5.40 2.51
N HIS A 134 -0.30 6.62 1.98
CA HIS A 134 -1.08 7.70 2.57
C HIS A 134 -2.58 7.44 2.47
N ALA A 135 -3.07 6.89 1.35
CA ALA A 135 -4.48 6.53 1.23
C ALA A 135 -4.88 5.44 2.23
N ALA A 136 -4.09 4.36 2.35
CA ALA A 136 -4.39 3.27 3.29
C ALA A 136 -4.33 3.73 4.76
N MET A 137 -3.37 4.59 5.10
CA MET A 137 -3.29 5.20 6.44
C MET A 137 -4.48 6.12 6.71
N ALA A 138 -4.83 6.99 5.75
CA ALA A 138 -5.96 7.90 5.90
C ALA A 138 -7.28 7.16 6.11
N GLU A 139 -7.54 6.11 5.32
CA GLU A 139 -8.74 5.30 5.45
C GLU A 139 -8.78 4.54 6.78
N SER A 140 -7.63 4.03 7.23
CA SER A 140 -7.55 3.26 8.49
C SER A 140 -7.65 4.14 9.73
N LEU A 141 -7.26 5.40 9.64
CA LEU A 141 -7.34 6.36 10.74
C LEU A 141 -8.69 7.08 10.81
N ALA A 142 -9.49 7.09 9.73
CA ALA A 142 -10.67 7.95 9.58
C ALA A 142 -11.66 7.90 10.76
N THR A 143 -11.78 6.75 11.44
CA THR A 143 -12.70 6.57 12.59
C THR A 143 -12.02 6.80 13.93
N THR A 144 -10.73 6.43 14.08
CA THR A 144 -10.03 6.46 15.37
C THR A 144 -9.27 7.75 15.61
N ASP A 145 -8.74 8.35 14.54
CA ASP A 145 -8.04 9.63 14.55
C ASP A 145 -8.35 10.39 13.24
N PRO A 146 -9.52 11.05 13.17
CA PRO A 146 -9.95 11.73 11.94
C PRO A 146 -9.05 12.92 11.55
N VAL A 147 -8.30 13.49 12.50
CA VAL A 147 -7.37 14.59 12.22
C VAL A 147 -6.14 14.04 11.50
N ALA A 148 -5.52 13.00 12.06
CA ALA A 148 -4.41 12.32 11.40
C ALA A 148 -4.83 11.75 10.03
N ALA A 149 -6.06 11.26 9.88
CA ALA A 149 -6.59 10.83 8.59
C ALA A 149 -6.63 11.95 7.55
N ILE A 150 -7.06 13.17 7.92
CA ILE A 150 -7.06 14.33 7.03
C ILE A 150 -5.62 14.73 6.67
N GLU A 151 -4.70 14.68 7.62
CA GLU A 151 -3.28 14.95 7.36
C GLU A 151 -2.68 13.96 6.36
N GLN A 152 -3.04 12.68 6.44
CA GLN A 152 -2.59 11.69 5.45
C GLN A 152 -3.17 11.98 4.05
N TRP A 153 -4.42 12.44 3.94
CA TRP A 153 -4.94 12.93 2.66
C TRP A 153 -4.23 14.20 2.15
N ASP A 154 -3.74 15.06 3.06
CA ASP A 154 -2.91 16.22 2.73
C ASP A 154 -1.55 15.81 2.17
N GLN A 155 -0.91 14.81 2.78
CA GLN A 155 0.34 14.23 2.28
C GLN A 155 0.15 13.61 0.90
N TYR A 156 -0.90 12.79 0.72
CA TYR A 156 -1.25 12.18 -0.57
C TYR A 156 -1.34 13.21 -1.70
N ARG A 157 -2.09 14.30 -1.49
CA ARG A 157 -2.28 15.32 -2.54
C ARG A 157 -1.03 16.15 -2.85
N SER A 158 -0.06 16.14 -1.93
CA SER A 158 1.14 16.96 -1.99
C SER A 158 2.35 16.24 -2.59
N LEU A 159 2.23 14.93 -2.89
CA LEU A 159 3.26 14.20 -3.63
C LEU A 159 3.48 14.81 -5.03
N ASP A 160 4.74 14.90 -5.46
CA ASP A 160 5.15 15.62 -6.69
C ASP A 160 4.43 15.14 -7.96
N GLU A 161 4.14 13.84 -8.04
CA GLU A 161 3.53 13.20 -9.21
C GLU A 161 2.00 13.18 -9.17
N THR A 162 1.38 13.74 -8.13
CA THR A 162 -0.08 13.71 -7.96
C THR A 162 -0.77 14.55 -9.04
N ARG A 163 -1.57 13.89 -9.86
CA ARG A 163 -2.39 14.50 -10.91
C ARG A 163 -3.57 15.28 -10.31
N GLU A 164 -4.14 16.22 -11.06
CA GLU A 164 -5.20 17.08 -10.52
C GLU A 164 -6.48 16.31 -10.12
N HIS A 165 -6.85 15.26 -10.86
CA HIS A 165 -7.98 14.41 -10.47
C HIS A 165 -7.70 13.67 -9.15
N GLU A 166 -6.47 13.23 -8.91
CA GLU A 166 -6.07 12.62 -7.64
C GLU A 166 -6.07 13.64 -6.49
N ARG A 167 -5.64 14.88 -6.75
CA ARG A 167 -5.76 15.97 -5.77
C ARG A 167 -7.21 16.31 -5.44
N ALA A 168 -8.11 16.24 -6.43
CA ALA A 168 -9.55 16.44 -6.22
C ALA A 168 -10.16 15.26 -5.44
N TYR A 169 -9.77 14.03 -5.77
CA TYR A 169 -10.16 12.82 -5.04
C TYR A 169 -9.75 12.91 -3.56
N ALA A 170 -8.49 13.22 -3.26
CA ALA A 170 -8.00 13.36 -1.89
C ALA A 170 -8.75 14.46 -1.10
N ARG A 171 -9.05 15.60 -1.73
CA ARG A 171 -9.89 16.66 -1.14
C ARG A 171 -11.27 16.16 -0.77
N HIS A 172 -11.91 15.44 -1.70
CA HIS A 172 -13.24 14.88 -1.47
C HIS A 172 -13.22 13.88 -0.31
N ARG A 173 -12.24 12.97 -0.27
CA ARG A 173 -12.10 11.98 0.81
C ARG A 173 -11.82 12.63 2.16
N ALA A 174 -10.93 13.62 2.22
CA ALA A 174 -10.67 14.38 3.44
C ALA A 174 -11.92 15.15 3.92
N GLY A 175 -12.70 15.71 2.99
CA GLY A 175 -13.98 16.35 3.30
C GLY A 175 -14.99 15.39 3.95
N GLN A 176 -15.11 14.16 3.42
CA GLN A 176 -15.98 13.13 4.02
C GLN A 176 -15.54 12.75 5.45
N VAL A 177 -14.23 12.72 5.72
CA VAL A 177 -13.72 12.50 7.08
C VAL A 177 -14.09 13.70 7.97
N ALA A 178 -13.82 14.93 7.52
CA ALA A 178 -14.13 16.16 8.25
C ALA A 178 -15.63 16.29 8.57
N GLU A 179 -16.51 15.86 7.68
CA GLU A 179 -17.96 15.84 7.91
C GLU A 179 -18.38 14.87 9.02
N ARG A 180 -17.59 13.84 9.29
CA ARG A 180 -17.88 12.86 10.35
C ARG A 180 -17.13 13.18 11.64
N THR A 181 -16.16 14.10 11.60
CA THR A 181 -15.39 14.53 12.76
C THR A 181 -16.29 15.21 13.79
N PRO A 182 -16.29 14.74 15.06
CA PRO A 182 -16.99 15.42 16.13
C PRO A 182 -16.49 16.86 16.31
N GLY A 183 -17.42 17.79 16.57
CA GLY A 183 -17.08 19.22 16.70
C GLY A 183 -16.02 19.51 17.76
N GLU A 184 -16.01 18.76 18.86
CA GLU A 184 -15.00 18.82 19.91
C GLU A 184 -13.61 18.43 19.45
N VAL A 185 -13.52 17.37 18.64
CA VAL A 185 -12.26 16.94 18.05
C VAL A 185 -11.75 18.00 17.08
N ALA A 186 -12.64 18.61 16.30
CA ALA A 186 -12.30 19.73 15.43
C ALA A 186 -11.78 20.94 16.22
N LEU A 187 -12.44 21.35 17.31
CA LEU A 187 -11.97 22.45 18.16
C LEU A 187 -10.58 22.18 18.74
N ASN A 188 -10.39 21.01 19.34
CA ASN A 188 -9.11 20.62 19.92
C ASN A 188 -7.98 20.56 18.89
N ALA A 189 -8.29 20.17 17.65
CA ALA A 189 -7.34 20.18 16.55
C ALA A 189 -6.93 21.61 16.16
N LEU A 190 -7.88 22.54 16.05
CA LEU A 190 -7.61 23.92 15.65
C LEU A 190 -6.97 24.79 16.74
N ALA A 191 -7.06 24.38 18.00
CA ALA A 191 -6.36 25.01 19.11
C ALA A 191 -4.83 24.78 19.07
N LYS A 192 -4.35 23.85 18.24
CA LYS A 192 -2.94 23.51 18.07
C LYS A 192 -2.44 23.95 16.68
N PRO A 193 -1.12 24.08 16.48
CA PRO A 193 -0.55 24.24 15.14
C PRO A 193 -1.01 23.07 14.24
N CYS A 194 -1.65 23.39 13.12
CA CYS A 194 -2.15 22.44 12.14
C CYS A 194 -1.95 22.99 10.71
N SER A 195 -1.99 22.11 9.71
CA SER A 195 -1.81 22.53 8.32
C SER A 195 -2.97 23.43 7.86
N PRO A 196 -2.75 24.33 6.89
CA PRO A 196 -3.83 25.13 6.30
C PRO A 196 -4.98 24.27 5.75
N PHE A 197 -4.67 23.06 5.27
CA PHE A 197 -5.65 22.12 4.77
C PHE A 197 -6.56 21.56 5.87
N VAL A 198 -5.97 21.10 6.98
CA VAL A 198 -6.73 20.66 8.17
C VAL A 198 -7.61 21.79 8.68
N ARG A 199 -7.05 23.01 8.77
CA ARG A 199 -7.80 24.20 9.22
C ARG A 199 -9.00 24.50 8.32
N ALA A 200 -8.81 24.45 7.00
CA ALA A 200 -9.88 24.72 6.05
C ALA A 200 -11.03 23.71 6.15
N LEU A 201 -10.72 22.42 6.36
CA LEU A 201 -11.72 21.35 6.41
C LEU A 201 -12.45 21.28 7.76
N LEU A 202 -11.74 21.48 8.88
CA LEU A 202 -12.32 21.36 10.22
C LEU A 202 -12.96 22.65 10.74
N GLY A 203 -12.63 23.81 10.16
CA GLY A 203 -13.15 25.13 10.54
C GLY A 203 -14.68 25.16 10.72
N PRO A 204 -15.48 24.74 9.72
CA PRO A 204 -16.93 24.74 9.83
C PRO A 204 -17.47 23.90 11.00
N ARG A 205 -16.82 22.76 11.30
CA ARG A 205 -17.19 21.89 12.42
C ARG A 205 -16.87 22.52 13.77
N ALA A 206 -15.71 23.16 13.88
CA ALA A 206 -15.31 23.87 15.08
C ALA A 206 -16.25 25.06 15.37
N VAL A 207 -16.59 25.86 14.37
CA VAL A 207 -17.54 26.98 14.52
C VAL A 207 -18.92 26.49 14.94
N ALA A 208 -19.42 25.39 14.34
CA ALA A 208 -20.69 24.80 14.74
C ALA A 208 -20.68 24.33 16.21
N ALA A 209 -19.55 23.80 16.69
CA ALA A 209 -19.40 23.37 18.08
C ALA A 209 -19.35 24.55 19.07
N LEU A 210 -18.65 25.64 18.74
CA LEU A 210 -18.63 26.86 19.55
C LEU A 210 -20.03 27.45 19.71
N ARG A 211 -20.76 27.60 18.60
CA ARG A 211 -22.15 28.08 18.62
C ARG A 211 -23.07 27.20 19.46
N ALA A 212 -22.90 25.87 19.38
CA ALA A 212 -23.68 24.94 20.19
C ALA A 212 -23.42 25.06 21.70
N ARG A 213 -22.25 25.60 22.08
CA ARG A 213 -21.88 25.90 23.47
C ARG A 213 -22.31 27.30 23.94
N GLY A 214 -22.70 28.17 23.01
CA GLY A 214 -22.97 29.59 23.30
C GLY A 214 -21.71 30.45 23.36
N ASP A 215 -20.57 29.93 22.90
CA ASP A 215 -19.32 30.66 22.75
C ASP A 215 -19.30 31.21 21.31
N GLU A 216 -19.37 32.53 21.11
CA GLU A 216 -19.22 33.17 19.78
C GLU A 216 -17.78 33.64 19.52
#